data_AF-A0A6J4R3Y9-F1
#
_entry.id   AF-A0A6J4R3Y9-F1
#
_cell.length_a   1.000
_cell.length_b   1.000
_cell.length_c   1.000
_cell.angle_alpha   90.00
_cell.angle_beta   90.00
_cell.angle_gamma   90.00
#
_symmetry.space_group_name_H-M   'P 1'
#
loop_
_entity.id
_entity.type
_entity.pdbx_description
1 polymer ?
#
loop_
_entity_poly.entity_id
_entity_poly.type
_entity_poly.pdbx_seq_one_letter_code
_entity_poly.pdbx_strand_id
1 'polypeptide(L)'
;MSAGAGDVVGLRVRGGRRALLIFASAALVFSVLHHADHVIRGSHSGWPFGSEVTPFTYSLLIYALILPAIYLTAGGRDVAGYHLFVALGGLALIGFVHFVPVGGHEAPIGDIYAAYGSASAGLLALGILAGLITSVAALAVAALGTFRMRYRSTKGG
;
A
#
# COMPACT_ATOMS: atom_id res chain seq x y z
N MET A 1 -38.63 16.75 1.08
CA MET A 1 -38.01 15.74 1.95
C MET A 1 -36.57 16.17 2.19
N SER A 2 -36.26 16.70 3.37
CA SER A 2 -34.91 17.19 3.71
C SER A 2 -34.08 16.01 4.22
N ALA A 3 -33.01 15.63 3.52
CA ALA A 3 -32.05 14.68 4.06
C ALA A 3 -31.45 15.28 5.33
N GLY A 4 -31.64 14.62 6.47
CA GLY A 4 -31.13 15.11 7.75
C GLY A 4 -29.60 15.13 7.75
N ALA A 5 -28.99 15.99 8.56
CA ALA A 5 -27.53 16.03 8.73
C ALA A 5 -26.92 14.64 9.06
N GLY A 6 -27.71 13.75 9.70
CA GLY A 6 -27.34 12.35 9.96
C GLY A 6 -27.15 11.49 8.70
N ASP A 7 -27.94 11.71 7.65
CA ASP A 7 -27.84 10.95 6.39
C ASP A 7 -26.54 11.29 5.65
N VAL A 8 -26.16 12.57 5.64
CA VAL A 8 -24.92 13.06 5.02
C VAL A 8 -23.69 12.48 5.72
N VAL A 9 -23.70 12.44 7.05
CA VAL A 9 -22.63 11.83 7.85
C VAL A 9 -22.54 10.32 7.57
N GLY A 10 -23.68 9.62 7.54
CA GLY A 10 -23.74 8.19 7.24
C GLY A 10 -23.25 7.82 5.83
N LEU A 11 -23.49 8.67 4.83
CA LEU A 11 -22.97 8.49 3.47
C LEU A 11 -21.45 8.71 3.40
N ARG A 12 -20.93 9.74 4.08
CA ARG A 12 -19.47 10.00 4.12
C ARG A 12 -18.69 8.90 4.82
N VAL A 13 -19.21 8.36 5.93
CA VAL A 13 -18.61 7.22 6.63
C VAL A 13 -18.57 5.98 5.75
N ARG A 14 -19.67 5.67 5.05
CA ARG A 14 -19.73 4.56 4.09
C ARG A 14 -18.75 4.77 2.93
N GLY A 15 -18.62 6.00 2.43
CA GLY A 15 -17.63 6.38 1.42
C GLY A 15 -16.19 6.19 1.88
N GLY A 16 -15.84 6.67 3.08
CA GLY A 16 -14.49 6.51 3.65
C GLY A 16 -14.12 5.03 3.84
N ARG A 17 -15.04 4.22 4.39
CA ARG A 17 -14.83 2.77 4.53
C ARG A 17 -14.61 2.08 3.18
N ARG A 18 -15.43 2.41 2.16
CA ARG A 18 -15.26 1.85 0.81
C ARG A 18 -13.91 2.24 0.21
N ALA A 19 -13.50 3.49 0.33
CA ALA A 19 -12.21 3.96 -0.16
C ALA A 19 -11.03 3.23 0.51
N LEU A 20 -11.07 3.08 1.84
CA LEU A 20 -10.07 2.32 2.59
C LEU A 20 -9.95 0.88 2.08
N LEU A 21 -11.08 0.19 1.89
CA LEU A 21 -11.08 -1.18 1.38
C LEU A 21 -10.54 -1.27 -0.06
N ILE A 22 -10.95 -0.37 -0.94
CA ILE A 22 -10.51 -0.36 -2.34
C ILE A 22 -8.99 -0.17 -2.41
N PHE A 23 -8.46 0.87 -1.77
CA PHE A 23 -7.04 1.19 -1.87
C PHE A 23 -6.15 0.21 -1.10
N ALA A 24 -6.60 -0.30 0.06
CA ALA A 24 -5.86 -1.34 0.77
C ALA A 24 -5.82 -2.66 -0.02
N SER A 25 -6.93 -3.04 -0.66
CA SER A 25 -6.97 -4.25 -1.49
C SER A 25 -6.12 -4.08 -2.76
N ALA A 26 -6.14 -2.91 -3.39
CA ALA A 26 -5.28 -2.61 -4.53
C ALA A 26 -3.80 -2.66 -4.13
N ALA A 27 -3.43 -2.03 -3.01
CA ALA A 27 -2.07 -2.08 -2.47
C ALA A 27 -1.63 -3.51 -2.16
N LEU A 28 -2.52 -4.36 -1.61
CA LEU A 28 -2.24 -5.78 -1.39
C LEU A 28 -1.96 -6.52 -2.71
N VAL A 29 -2.82 -6.36 -3.71
CA VAL A 29 -2.65 -7.02 -5.02
C VAL A 29 -1.34 -6.58 -5.68
N PHE A 30 -1.08 -5.27 -5.76
CA PHE A 30 0.18 -4.78 -6.32
C PHE A 30 1.39 -5.17 -5.48
N SER A 31 1.27 -5.30 -4.16
CA SER A 31 2.34 -5.81 -3.31
C SER A 31 2.68 -7.26 -3.66
N VAL A 32 1.67 -8.12 -3.86
CA VAL A 32 1.88 -9.51 -4.31
C VAL A 32 2.54 -9.55 -5.68
N LEU A 33 2.04 -8.76 -6.64
CA LEU A 33 2.63 -8.70 -7.98
C LEU A 33 4.09 -8.18 -7.95
N HIS A 34 4.38 -7.19 -7.11
CA HIS A 34 5.72 -6.64 -6.94
C HIS A 34 6.68 -7.67 -6.33
N HIS A 35 6.29 -8.38 -5.28
CA HIS A 35 7.13 -9.45 -4.73
C HIS A 35 7.28 -10.62 -5.71
N ALA A 36 6.24 -10.94 -6.49
CA ALA A 36 6.36 -11.95 -7.54
C ALA A 36 7.35 -11.53 -8.63
N ASP A 37 7.37 -10.25 -9.02
CA ASP A 37 8.36 -9.70 -9.95
C ASP A 37 9.80 -9.92 -9.46
N HIS A 38 10.08 -9.60 -8.18
CA HIS A 38 11.37 -9.88 -7.54
C HIS A 38 11.78 -11.35 -7.64
N VAL A 39 10.85 -12.27 -7.37
CA VAL A 39 11.11 -13.71 -7.43
C VAL A 39 11.34 -14.19 -8.87
N ILE A 40 10.53 -13.73 -9.83
CA ILE A 40 10.64 -14.10 -11.25
C ILE A 40 11.93 -13.58 -11.85
N ARG A 41 12.31 -12.34 -11.52
CA ARG A 41 13.51 -11.68 -12.02
C ARG A 41 14.78 -12.23 -11.37
N GLY A 42 14.66 -12.92 -10.25
CA GLY A 42 15.77 -13.58 -9.56
C GLY A 42 16.81 -12.61 -9.00
N SER A 43 16.47 -11.33 -8.88
CA SER A 43 17.31 -10.27 -8.32
C SER A 43 16.59 -9.60 -7.16
N HIS A 44 17.35 -9.10 -6.18
CA HIS A 44 16.87 -8.40 -4.98
C HIS A 44 15.86 -9.14 -4.08
N SER A 45 15.37 -10.32 -4.50
CA SER A 45 14.69 -11.28 -3.65
C SER A 45 15.61 -11.75 -2.52
N GLY A 46 14.99 -12.12 -1.40
CA GLY A 46 15.66 -12.69 -0.25
C GLY A 46 14.92 -13.93 0.23
N TRP A 47 15.19 -14.35 1.45
CA TRP A 47 14.43 -15.41 2.11
C TRP A 47 12.91 -15.14 2.03
N PRO A 48 12.06 -16.15 1.75
CA PRO A 48 12.38 -17.59 1.67
C PRO A 48 12.83 -18.11 0.30
N PHE A 49 13.02 -17.23 -0.70
CA PHE A 49 13.38 -17.62 -2.06
C PHE A 49 14.90 -17.60 -2.31
N GLY A 50 15.64 -16.84 -1.50
CA GLY A 50 17.11 -16.87 -1.40
C GLY A 50 17.60 -17.23 0.01
N SER A 51 18.90 -17.42 0.18
CA SER A 51 19.53 -17.66 1.50
C SER A 51 19.64 -16.39 2.33
N GLU A 52 19.79 -15.24 1.68
CA GLU A 52 20.05 -13.96 2.33
C GLU A 52 18.76 -13.29 2.83
N VAL A 53 18.86 -12.60 3.97
CA VAL A 53 17.82 -11.70 4.44
C VAL A 53 18.05 -10.33 3.79
N THR A 54 17.14 -9.93 2.91
CA THR A 54 17.24 -8.67 2.15
C THR A 54 16.07 -7.75 2.49
N PRO A 55 16.01 -6.49 1.99
CA PRO A 55 14.84 -5.64 2.14
C PRO A 55 13.53 -6.31 1.69
N PHE A 56 13.58 -7.22 0.70
CA PHE A 56 12.45 -8.06 0.29
C PHE A 56 11.91 -8.90 1.45
N THR A 57 12.78 -9.51 2.26
CA THR A 57 12.34 -10.37 3.38
C THR A 57 11.62 -9.55 4.44
N TYR A 58 12.15 -8.38 4.78
CA TYR A 58 11.50 -7.48 5.75
C TYR A 58 10.18 -6.92 5.20
N SER A 59 10.09 -6.65 3.90
CA SER A 59 8.85 -6.12 3.29
C SER A 59 7.69 -7.13 3.32
N LEU A 60 7.94 -8.43 3.49
CA LEU A 60 6.88 -9.43 3.69
C LEU A 60 6.02 -9.14 4.93
N LEU A 61 6.54 -8.38 5.91
CA LEU A 61 5.77 -7.91 7.06
C LEU A 61 4.52 -7.13 6.64
N ILE A 62 4.51 -6.51 5.47
CA ILE A 62 3.35 -5.76 4.97
C ILE A 62 2.09 -6.63 4.92
N TYR A 63 2.20 -7.92 4.61
CA TYR A 63 1.06 -8.83 4.54
C TYR A 63 0.43 -9.06 5.91
N ALA A 64 1.26 -9.23 6.94
CA ALA A 64 0.82 -9.35 8.32
C ALA A 64 0.18 -8.06 8.84
N LEU A 65 0.49 -6.91 8.25
CA LEU A 65 -0.08 -5.62 8.64
C LEU A 65 -1.36 -5.27 7.87
N ILE A 66 -1.35 -5.42 6.55
CA ILE A 66 -2.44 -4.96 5.68
C ILE A 66 -3.65 -5.90 5.70
N LEU A 67 -3.45 -7.22 5.84
CA LEU A 67 -4.56 -8.19 5.88
C LEU A 67 -5.47 -7.97 7.11
N PRO A 68 -4.95 -7.80 8.34
CA PRO A 68 -5.79 -7.42 9.47
C PRO A 68 -6.49 -6.08 9.27
N ALA A 69 -5.83 -5.08 8.66
CA ALA A 69 -6.45 -3.78 8.39
C ALA A 69 -7.70 -3.93 7.51
N ILE A 70 -7.57 -4.70 6.42
CA ILE A 70 -8.66 -5.01 5.49
C ILE A 70 -9.76 -5.78 6.21
N TYR A 71 -9.40 -6.85 6.94
CA TYR A 71 -10.36 -7.69 7.66
C TYR A 71 -11.19 -6.88 8.68
N LEU A 72 -10.54 -6.08 9.53
CA LEU A 72 -11.21 -5.26 10.53
C LEU A 72 -12.14 -4.22 9.88
N THR A 73 -11.68 -3.60 8.78
CA THR A 73 -12.48 -2.62 8.03
C THR A 73 -13.67 -3.27 7.34
N ALA A 74 -13.49 -4.48 6.79
CA ALA A 74 -14.56 -5.29 6.23
C ALA A 74 -15.56 -5.71 7.31
N GLY A 75 -15.12 -5.95 8.54
CA GLY A 75 -15.96 -6.16 9.72
C GLY A 75 -16.64 -4.89 10.28
N GLY A 76 -16.41 -3.73 9.66
CA GLY A 76 -17.03 -2.46 10.07
C GLY A 76 -16.32 -1.76 11.25
N ARG A 77 -15.16 -2.25 11.67
CA ARG A 77 -14.34 -1.57 12.68
C ARG A 77 -13.71 -0.30 12.10
N ASP A 78 -13.69 0.76 12.89
CA ASP A 78 -13.02 2.01 12.51
C ASP A 78 -11.54 1.91 12.88
N VAL A 79 -10.72 1.61 11.87
CA VAL A 79 -9.26 1.48 12.00
C VAL A 79 -8.53 2.39 11.02
N ALA A 80 -9.10 3.56 10.72
CA ALA A 80 -8.50 4.52 9.78
C ALA A 80 -7.08 4.94 10.19
N GLY A 81 -6.81 5.10 11.49
CA GLY A 81 -5.47 5.38 11.99
C GLY A 81 -4.47 4.25 11.72
N TYR A 82 -4.92 2.99 11.79
CA TYR A 82 -4.07 1.84 11.47
C TYR A 82 -3.77 1.76 9.98
N HIS A 83 -4.75 2.01 9.11
CA HIS A 83 -4.51 2.16 7.66
C HIS A 83 -3.50 3.26 7.35
N LEU A 84 -3.59 4.40 8.04
CA LEU A 84 -2.65 5.49 7.84
C LEU A 84 -1.23 5.09 8.26
N PHE A 85 -1.07 4.43 9.41
CA PHE A 85 0.22 3.89 9.85
C PHE A 85 0.83 2.93 8.82
N VAL A 86 0.05 1.95 8.36
CA VAL A 86 0.49 0.97 7.36
C VAL A 86 0.87 1.67 6.05
N ALA A 87 0.08 2.63 5.59
CA ALA A 87 0.34 3.33 4.33
C ALA A 87 1.59 4.22 4.40
N LEU A 88 1.78 4.97 5.49
CA LEU A 88 2.96 5.81 5.67
C LEU A 88 4.23 4.97 5.83
N GLY A 89 4.17 3.90 6.63
CA GLY A 89 5.29 2.95 6.76
C GLY A 89 5.64 2.28 5.43
N GLY A 90 4.62 1.85 4.68
CA GLY A 90 4.79 1.28 3.34
C GLY A 90 5.43 2.25 2.35
N LEU A 91 4.95 3.50 2.28
CA LEU A 91 5.56 4.54 1.41
C LEU A 91 7.01 4.84 1.81
N ALA A 92 7.28 4.96 3.10
CA ALA A 92 8.63 5.21 3.59
C ALA A 92 9.57 4.06 3.19
N LEU A 93 9.13 2.81 3.38
CA LEU A 93 9.90 1.62 2.99
C LEU A 93 10.15 1.59 1.48
N ILE A 94 9.10 1.65 0.65
CA ILE A 94 9.20 1.64 -0.82
C ILE A 94 10.09 2.77 -1.31
N GLY A 95 9.91 3.98 -0.77
CA GLY A 95 10.73 5.15 -1.04
C GLY A 95 12.20 4.90 -0.75
N PHE A 96 12.49 4.38 0.44
CA PHE A 96 13.84 4.08 0.88
C PHE A 96 14.53 3.04 -0.01
N VAL A 97 13.89 1.89 -0.25
CA VAL A 97 14.53 0.76 -0.94
C VAL A 97 14.63 0.92 -2.45
N HIS A 98 13.88 1.85 -3.06
CA HIS A 98 13.91 2.07 -4.51
C HIS A 98 14.53 3.39 -4.96
N PHE A 99 14.51 4.42 -4.11
CA PHE A 99 14.89 5.78 -4.54
C PHE A 99 16.06 6.36 -3.76
N VAL A 100 16.53 5.70 -2.69
CA VAL A 100 17.73 6.09 -1.97
C VAL A 100 18.91 5.26 -2.47
N PRO A 101 19.97 5.87 -3.02
CA PRO A 101 21.09 5.16 -3.66
C PRO A 101 22.07 4.61 -2.63
N VAL A 102 21.66 3.57 -1.92
CA VAL A 102 22.48 2.81 -0.96
C VAL A 102 22.74 1.41 -1.53
N GLY A 103 23.92 0.85 -1.26
CA GLY A 103 24.26 -0.49 -1.75
C GLY A 103 23.23 -1.55 -1.32
N GLY A 104 22.74 -2.34 -2.29
CA GLY A 104 21.71 -3.38 -2.06
C GLY A 104 20.26 -2.90 -2.22
N HIS A 105 20.04 -1.61 -2.50
CA HIS A 105 18.74 -1.09 -2.90
C HIS A 105 18.51 -1.24 -4.41
N GLU A 106 17.24 -1.38 -4.80
CA GLU A 106 16.86 -1.70 -6.17
C GLU A 106 16.41 -0.45 -6.92
N ALA A 107 17.21 0.02 -7.87
CA ALA A 107 16.86 1.18 -8.68
C ALA A 107 15.81 0.84 -9.76
N PRO A 108 14.71 1.61 -9.89
CA PRO A 108 13.65 1.31 -10.84
C PRO A 108 14.10 1.16 -12.30
N ILE A 109 15.02 2.00 -12.77
CA ILE A 109 15.46 1.94 -14.17
C ILE A 109 16.55 0.88 -14.36
N GLY A 110 17.60 0.93 -13.55
CA GLY A 110 18.76 0.04 -13.70
C GLY A 110 18.48 -1.40 -13.34
N ASP A 111 17.73 -1.63 -12.26
CA ASP A 111 17.58 -2.96 -11.68
C ASP A 111 16.22 -3.59 -11.98
N ILE A 112 15.17 -2.81 -12.24
CA ILE A 112 13.83 -3.35 -12.59
C ILE A 112 13.64 -3.38 -14.10
N TYR A 113 13.62 -2.21 -14.76
CA TYR A 113 13.34 -2.15 -16.20
C TYR A 113 14.41 -2.85 -17.03
N ALA A 114 15.68 -2.48 -16.83
CA ALA A 114 16.79 -2.96 -17.65
C ALA A 114 17.19 -4.42 -17.34
N ALA A 115 16.75 -4.97 -16.20
CA ALA A 115 17.00 -6.38 -15.86
C ALA A 115 16.17 -7.35 -16.71
N TYR A 116 15.06 -6.89 -17.30
CA TYR A 116 14.33 -7.67 -18.28
C TYR A 116 14.95 -7.51 -19.67
N GLY A 117 15.23 -8.64 -20.33
CA GLY A 117 15.64 -8.65 -21.74
C GLY A 117 14.54 -8.22 -22.72
N SER A 118 13.31 -8.01 -22.25
CA SER A 118 12.18 -7.52 -23.05
C SER A 118 11.63 -6.21 -22.49
N ALA A 119 11.43 -5.23 -23.37
CA ALA A 119 10.92 -3.91 -23.00
C ALA A 119 9.52 -3.97 -22.38
N SER A 120 8.66 -4.88 -22.87
CA SER A 120 7.30 -5.05 -22.35
C SER A 120 7.29 -5.60 -20.92
N ALA A 121 8.16 -6.57 -20.58
CA ALA A 121 8.27 -7.07 -19.22
C ALA A 121 8.84 -6.00 -18.28
N GLY A 122 9.86 -5.26 -18.72
CA GLY A 122 10.40 -4.13 -17.96
C GLY A 122 9.35 -3.05 -17.69
N LEU A 123 8.55 -2.67 -18.70
CA LEU A 123 7.45 -1.70 -18.53
C LEU A 123 6.36 -2.23 -17.60
N LEU A 124 6.03 -3.52 -17.69
CA LEU A 124 5.06 -4.14 -16.79
C LEU A 124 5.53 -4.09 -15.34
N ALA A 125 6.80 -4.42 -15.07
CA ALA A 125 7.39 -4.37 -13.74
C ALA A 125 7.39 -2.94 -13.17
N LEU A 126 7.76 -1.94 -13.98
CA LEU A 126 7.62 -0.53 -13.59
C LEU A 126 6.17 -0.14 -13.33
N GLY A 127 5.23 -0.61 -14.16
CA GLY A 127 3.80 -0.39 -13.97
C GLY A 127 3.27 -0.98 -12.68
N ILE A 128 3.76 -2.16 -12.28
CA ILE A 128 3.43 -2.81 -11.01
C ILE A 128 3.95 -1.97 -9.84
N LEU A 129 5.21 -1.53 -9.87
CA LEU A 129 5.77 -0.68 -8.81
C LEU A 129 5.03 0.67 -8.73
N ALA A 130 4.72 1.30 -9.87
CA ALA A 130 3.96 2.54 -9.91
C ALA A 130 2.53 2.36 -9.38
N GLY A 131 1.88 1.25 -9.73
CA GLY A 131 0.56 0.87 -9.23
C GLY A 131 0.56 0.64 -7.72
N LEU A 132 1.62 0.01 -7.19
CA LEU A 132 1.84 -0.15 -5.76
C LEU A 132 1.94 1.21 -5.06
N ILE A 133 2.89 2.06 -5.49
CA ILE A 133 3.11 3.39 -4.89
C ILE A 133 1.82 4.22 -4.91
N THR A 134 1.13 4.24 -6.05
CA THR A 134 -0.12 5.00 -6.22
C THR A 134 -1.21 4.49 -5.30
N SER A 135 -1.36 3.16 -5.16
CA SER A 135 -2.37 2.56 -4.29
C SER A 135 -2.10 2.86 -2.81
N VAL A 136 -0.84 2.78 -2.37
CA VAL A 136 -0.46 3.09 -0.98
C VAL A 136 -0.61 4.59 -0.70
N ALA A 137 -0.26 5.47 -1.64
CA ALA A 137 -0.47 6.91 -1.52
C ALA A 137 -1.97 7.26 -1.42
N ALA A 138 -2.81 6.66 -2.28
CA ALA A 138 -4.25 6.84 -2.22
C ALA A 138 -4.83 6.32 -0.89
N LEU A 139 -4.32 5.19 -0.37
CA LEU A 139 -4.69 4.68 0.95
C LEU A 139 -4.35 5.68 2.07
N ALA A 140 -3.15 6.26 2.06
CA ALA A 140 -2.74 7.27 3.05
C ALA A 140 -3.68 8.49 3.02
N VAL A 141 -4.02 9.00 1.83
CA VAL A 141 -4.94 10.13 1.67
C VAL A 141 -6.34 9.78 2.18
N ALA A 142 -6.88 8.61 1.80
CA ALA A 142 -8.20 8.15 2.25
C ALA A 142 -8.25 7.95 3.77
N ALA A 143 -7.19 7.38 4.34
CA ALA A 143 -7.06 7.15 5.77
C ALA A 143 -6.97 8.45 6.57
N LEU A 144 -6.15 9.40 6.11
CA LEU A 144 -6.02 10.72 6.73
C LEU A 144 -7.34 11.50 6.67
N GLY A 145 -8.02 11.47 5.52
CA GLY A 145 -9.34 12.08 5.36
C GLY A 145 -10.37 11.50 6.33
N THR A 146 -10.44 10.17 6.41
CA THR A 146 -11.35 9.46 7.31
C THR A 146 -11.03 9.77 8.79
N PHE A 147 -9.76 9.73 9.17
CA PHE A 147 -9.30 10.03 10.52
C PHE A 147 -9.65 11.47 10.96
N ARG A 148 -9.38 12.47 10.10
CA ARG A 148 -9.68 13.88 10.38
C ARG A 148 -11.17 14.17 10.52
N MET A 149 -12.01 13.54 9.69
CA MET A 149 -13.47 13.69 9.79
C MET A 149 -13.97 13.22 11.16
N ARG A 150 -13.46 12.08 11.64
CA ARG A 150 -13.85 11.52 12.93
C ARG A 150 -13.45 12.38 14.12
N TYR A 151 -12.21 12.83 14.14
CA TYR A 151 -11.73 13.71 15.20
C TYR A 151 -12.54 15.01 15.32
N ARG A 152 -13.02 15.54 14.18
CA ARG A 152 -13.91 16.71 14.17
C ARG A 152 -15.30 16.39 14.72
N SER A 153 -15.87 15.24 14.40
CA SER A 153 -17.17 14.82 14.94
C SER A 153 -17.15 14.61 16.46
N THR A 154 -16.03 14.19 17.04
CA THR A 154 -15.91 13.98 18.50
C THR A 154 -15.70 15.26 19.31
N LYS A 155 -15.31 16.37 18.69
CA LYS A 155 -15.10 17.67 19.37
C LYS A 155 -16.26 18.66 19.23
N GLY A 156 -17.18 18.40 18.31
CA GLY A 156 -18.29 19.31 17.97
C GLY A 156 -19.66 18.89 18.48
N GLY A 157 -19.73 17.85 19.31
CA GLY A 157 -20.93 17.43 20.05
C GLY A 157 -20.65 17.50 21.54
#